data_AF-A0A5C3L0T6-F1
#
_entry.id   AF-A0A5C3L0T6-F1
#
_cell.length_a   1.000
_cell.length_b   1.000
_cell.length_c   1.000
_cell.angle_alpha   90.00
_cell.angle_beta   90.00
_cell.angle_gamma   90.00
#
_symmetry.space_group_name_H-M   'P 1'
#
loop_
_entity.id
_entity.type
_entity.pdbx_description
1 polymer ?
#
loop_
_entity_poly.entity_id
_entity_poly.type
_entity_poly.pdbx_seq_one_letter_code
_entity_poly.pdbx_strand_id
1 'polypeptide(L)'
;MVSPYLPHALYATALTSIAIHLVGQRTESEEQRSRYESRISMLQQLRDHLRSPNPSQDEIERLKRLSRPLDYDAQKSPEVTLGWRDVWFGRKLPSDGGEMSEWDKKDLEQLKKAMEGKS
;
A
#
# COMPACT_ATOMS: atom_id res chain seq x y z
N MET A 1 -31.30 2.52 26.19
CA MET A 1 -30.12 2.40 27.07
C MET A 1 -28.92 2.14 26.19
N VAL A 2 -27.95 3.06 26.15
CA VAL A 2 -26.76 2.93 25.29
C VAL A 2 -25.88 1.84 25.88
N SER A 3 -25.54 0.82 25.09
CA SER A 3 -24.72 -0.30 25.56
C SER A 3 -23.36 0.24 26.08
N PRO A 4 -22.94 -0.08 27.31
CA PRO A 4 -21.73 0.48 27.93
C PRO A 4 -20.43 0.16 27.18
N TYR A 5 -20.48 -0.77 26.22
CA TYR A 5 -19.35 -1.20 25.40
C TYR A 5 -19.16 -0.38 24.12
N LEU A 6 -20.17 0.37 23.68
CA LEU A 6 -20.12 1.19 22.47
C LEU A 6 -18.97 2.22 22.48
N PRO A 7 -18.77 3.03 23.55
CA PRO A 7 -17.64 3.95 23.59
C PRO A 7 -16.30 3.22 23.55
N HIS A 8 -16.17 2.07 24.23
CA HIS A 8 -14.92 1.31 24.26
C HIS A 8 -14.55 0.72 22.89
N ALA A 9 -15.55 0.23 22.15
CA ALA A 9 -15.36 -0.22 20.78
C ALA A 9 -14.96 0.92 19.84
N LEU A 10 -15.58 2.10 19.96
CA LEU A 10 -15.20 3.28 19.17
C LEU A 10 -13.75 3.70 19.46
N TYR A 11 -13.35 3.77 20.73
CA TYR A 11 -11.97 4.10 21.08
C TYR A 11 -10.97 3.06 20.56
N ALA A 12 -11.28 1.76 20.66
CA ALA A 12 -10.44 0.71 20.13
C ALA A 12 -10.27 0.84 18.61
N THR A 13 -11.36 1.07 17.86
CA THR A 13 -11.31 1.24 16.40
C THR A 13 -10.54 2.48 15.98
N ALA A 14 -10.71 3.60 16.69
CA ALA A 14 -9.96 4.83 16.44
C ALA A 14 -8.47 4.63 16.70
N LEU A 15 -8.11 3.97 17.82
CA LEU A 15 -6.72 3.68 18.16
C LEU A 15 -6.06 2.76 17.12
N THR A 16 -6.74 1.70 16.69
CA THR A 16 -6.23 0.80 15.64
C THR A 16 -6.10 1.52 14.31
N SER A 17 -7.06 2.39 13.96
CA SER A 17 -7.03 3.16 12.71
C SER A 17 -5.83 4.11 12.69
N ILE A 18 -5.58 4.85 13.77
CA ILE A 18 -4.44 5.75 13.91
C ILE A 18 -3.12 4.97 13.89
N ALA A 19 -3.05 3.83 14.58
CA ALA A 19 -1.86 2.99 14.60
C ALA A 19 -1.50 2.48 13.20
N ILE A 20 -2.48 1.96 12.45
CA ILE A 20 -2.28 1.50 11.07
C ILE A 20 -1.83 2.66 10.17
N HIS A 21 -2.46 3.82 10.28
CA HIS A 21 -2.12 4.98 9.46
C HIS A 21 -0.69 5.46 9.70
N LEU A 22 -0.27 5.53 10.97
CA LEU A 22 1.07 5.98 11.34
C LEU A 22 2.16 5.02 10.85
N VAL A 23 1.90 3.70 10.94
CA VAL A 23 2.82 2.69 10.41
C VAL A 23 2.94 2.82 8.89
N GLY A 24 1.81 3.00 8.18
CA GLY A 24 1.79 3.23 6.74
C GLY A 24 2.61 4.47 6.34
N GLN A 25 2.37 5.60 7.00
CA GLN A 25 3.12 6.83 6.75
C GLN A 25 4.62 6.66 6.98
N ARG A 26 5.00 5.93 8.02
CA ARG A 26 6.41 5.65 8.30
C ARG A 26 7.05 4.83 7.18
N THR A 27 6.40 3.75 6.75
CA THR A 27 6.92 2.91 5.67
C THR A 27 7.02 3.65 4.34
N GLU A 28 6.02 4.48 4.01
CA GLU A 28 6.05 5.32 2.80
C GLU A 28 7.17 6.35 2.86
N SER A 29 7.39 6.97 4.03
CA SER A 29 8.48 7.92 4.24
C SER A 29 9.86 7.27 4.09
N GLU A 30 10.05 6.08 4.66
CA GLU A 30 11.29 5.32 4.55
C GLU A 30 11.55 4.89 3.09
N GLU A 31 10.51 4.48 2.37
CA GLU A 31 10.60 4.14 0.95
C GLU A 31 10.93 5.36 0.08
N GLN A 32 10.24 6.49 0.30
CA GLN A 32 10.54 7.76 -0.39
C GLN A 32 11.98 8.18 -0.14
N ARG A 33 12.46 8.09 1.11
CA ARG A 33 13.84 8.41 1.46
C ARG A 33 14.85 7.55 0.71
N SER A 34 14.68 6.22 0.73
CA SER A 34 15.53 5.28 -0.03
C SER A 34 15.55 5.60 -1.53
N ARG A 35 14.38 5.91 -2.09
CA ARG A 35 14.24 6.32 -3.51
C ARG A 35 14.99 7.62 -3.80
N TYR A 36 14.89 8.63 -2.94
CA TYR A 36 15.63 9.89 -3.10
C TYR A 36 17.14 9.69 -2.94
N GLU A 37 17.59 8.92 -1.95
CA GLU A 37 19.01 8.60 -1.75
C GLU A 37 19.62 7.92 -3.00
N SER A 38 18.91 6.96 -3.58
CA SER A 38 19.32 6.30 -4.83
C SER A 38 19.43 7.29 -6.00
N ARG A 39 18.47 8.23 -6.12
CA ARG A 39 18.50 9.28 -7.15
C ARG A 39 19.67 10.23 -6.96
N ILE A 40 19.92 10.67 -5.73
CA ILE A 40 21.06 11.53 -5.39
C ILE A 40 22.37 10.82 -5.78
N SER A 41 22.51 9.54 -5.45
CA SER A 41 23.68 8.74 -5.84
C SER A 41 23.86 8.68 -7.36
N MET A 42 22.80 8.43 -8.13
CA MET A 42 22.87 8.41 -9.60
C MET A 42 23.26 9.79 -10.18
N LEU A 43 22.72 10.88 -9.64
CA LEU A 43 23.07 12.24 -10.08
C LEU A 43 24.51 12.62 -9.71
N GLN A 44 25.00 12.15 -8.55
CA GLN A 44 26.41 12.31 -8.17
C GLN A 44 27.34 11.56 -9.12
N GLN A 45 27.01 10.30 -9.48
CA GLN A 45 27.75 9.54 -10.48
C GLN A 45 27.76 10.26 -11.84
N LEU A 46 26.61 10.76 -12.29
CA LEU A 46 26.52 11.53 -13.53
C LEU A 46 27.38 12.80 -13.48
N ARG A 47 27.35 13.53 -12.36
CA ARG A 47 28.19 14.71 -12.14
C ARG A 47 29.68 14.37 -12.22
N ASP A 48 30.09 13.29 -11.55
CA ASP A 48 31.49 12.89 -11.48
C ASP A 48 31.99 12.42 -12.85
N HIS A 49 31.14 11.71 -13.60
CA HIS A 49 31.41 11.31 -14.98
C HIS A 49 31.54 12.50 -15.93
N LEU A 50 30.67 13.51 -15.82
CA LEU A 50 30.73 14.75 -16.61
C LEU A 50 31.97 15.60 -16.29
N ARG A 51 32.53 15.46 -15.08
CA ARG A 51 33.78 16.15 -14.69
C ARG A 51 35.04 15.40 -15.15
N SER A 52 34.90 14.16 -15.61
CA SER A 52 36.03 13.40 -16.13
C SER A 52 36.54 14.02 -17.44
N PRO A 53 37.85 13.91 -17.73
CA PRO A 53 38.45 14.56 -18.91
C PRO A 53 38.02 13.95 -20.26
N ASN A 54 37.40 12.75 -20.26
CA ASN A 54 36.85 12.10 -21.45
C ASN A 54 35.54 11.37 -21.08
N PRO A 55 34.42 12.10 -21.00
CA PRO A 55 33.15 11.49 -20.66
C PRO A 55 32.62 10.64 -21.81
N SER A 56 32.37 9.35 -21.55
CA SER A 56 31.66 8.48 -22.50
C SER A 56 30.21 8.96 -22.66
N GLN A 57 29.83 9.34 -23.89
CA GLN A 57 28.49 9.83 -24.18
C GLN A 57 27.42 8.75 -24.00
N ASP A 58 27.76 7.48 -24.29
CA ASP A 58 26.87 6.34 -24.11
C ASP A 58 26.48 6.16 -22.64
N GLU A 59 27.43 6.38 -21.73
CA GLU A 59 27.23 6.26 -20.30
C GLU A 59 26.45 7.45 -19.73
N ILE A 60 26.67 8.65 -20.27
CA ILE A 60 25.85 9.84 -19.97
C ILE A 60 24.40 9.60 -20.37
N GLU A 61 24.15 9.10 -21.59
CA GLU A 61 22.80 8.85 -22.08
C GLU A 61 22.08 7.78 -21.26
N ARG A 62 22.80 6.72 -20.88
CA ARG A 62 22.30 5.67 -19.98
C ARG A 62 21.93 6.22 -18.60
N LEU A 63 22.81 6.98 -17.96
CA LEU A 63 22.56 7.60 -16.65
C LEU A 63 21.43 8.63 -16.72
N LYS A 64 21.36 9.43 -17.78
CA LYS A 64 20.27 10.36 -18.05
C LYS A 64 18.93 9.62 -18.17
N ARG A 65 18.89 8.50 -18.90
CA ARG A 65 17.69 7.66 -19.03
C ARG A 65 17.25 7.05 -17.70
N LEU A 66 18.20 6.59 -16.87
CA LEU A 66 17.94 6.05 -15.53
C LEU A 66 17.45 7.13 -14.54
N SER A 67 17.95 8.36 -14.68
CA SER A 67 17.57 9.49 -13.83
C SER A 67 16.22 10.12 -14.20
N ARG A 68 15.72 9.85 -15.42
CA ARG A 68 14.45 10.42 -15.87
C ARG A 68 13.34 9.91 -14.95
N PRO A 69 12.48 10.79 -14.41
CA PRO A 69 11.30 10.33 -13.72
C PRO A 69 10.52 9.44 -14.70
N LEU A 70 10.35 8.17 -14.35
CA LEU A 70 9.26 7.40 -14.92
C LEU A 70 8.02 8.22 -14.59
N ASP A 71 7.32 8.73 -15.60
CA ASP A 71 6.03 9.40 -15.44
C ASP A 71 5.11 8.40 -14.74
N TYR A 72 5.05 8.52 -13.42
CA TYR A 72 4.24 7.68 -12.53
C TYR A 72 2.74 8.01 -12.64
N ASP A 73 2.35 8.82 -13.63
CA ASP A 73 0.95 9.08 -13.96
C ASP A 73 0.28 7.92 -14.71
N ALA A 74 1.05 6.97 -15.25
CA ALA A 74 0.46 5.84 -15.99
C ALA A 74 -0.04 4.68 -15.09
N GLN A 75 0.29 4.68 -13.80
CA GLN A 75 -0.10 3.60 -12.90
C GLN A 75 -0.20 4.07 -11.45
N LYS A 76 -1.01 5.11 -11.21
CA LYS A 76 -1.76 5.11 -9.94
C LYS A 76 -2.58 3.82 -9.95
N SER A 77 -2.11 2.81 -9.21
CA SER A 77 -3.01 1.81 -8.65
C SER A 77 -4.25 2.56 -8.16
N PRO A 78 -5.47 2.11 -8.48
CA PRO A 78 -6.68 2.83 -8.09
C PRO A 78 -6.51 3.17 -6.62
N GLU A 79 -6.58 4.46 -6.31
CA GLU A 79 -6.53 4.95 -4.94
C GLU A 79 -7.72 4.30 -4.25
N VAL A 80 -7.48 3.14 -3.62
CA VAL A 80 -8.50 2.40 -2.90
C VAL A 80 -8.76 3.24 -1.66
N THR A 81 -9.65 4.20 -1.83
CA THR A 81 -10.26 4.97 -0.76
C THR A 81 -11.05 3.98 0.07
N LEU A 82 -10.37 3.40 1.06
CA LEU A 82 -11.00 2.52 2.04
C LEU A 82 -12.05 3.34 2.78
N GLY A 83 -13.32 3.09 2.47
CA GLY A 83 -14.41 3.67 3.21
C GLY A 83 -14.47 3.03 4.59
N TRP A 84 -14.79 3.82 5.63
CA TRP A 84 -15.06 3.28 6.97
C TRP A 84 -16.14 2.18 6.96
N ARG A 85 -17.00 2.17 5.93
CA ARG A 85 -17.99 1.12 5.69
C ARG A 85 -17.34 -0.22 5.29
N ASP A 86 -16.28 -0.21 4.49
CA ASP A 86 -15.59 -1.43 4.03
C ASP A 86 -14.83 -2.12 5.17
N VAL A 87 -14.32 -1.33 6.12
CA VAL A 87 -13.64 -1.81 7.33
C VAL A 87 -14.63 -2.44 8.31
N TRP A 88 -15.84 -1.88 8.45
CA TRP A 88 -16.84 -2.35 9.41
C TRP A 88 -17.71 -3.50 8.89
N PHE A 89 -18.02 -3.51 7.59
CA PHE A 89 -18.89 -4.52 6.99
C PHE A 89 -18.14 -5.61 6.22
N GLY A 90 -16.81 -5.51 6.12
CA GLY A 90 -16.01 -6.37 5.25
C GLY A 90 -16.25 -6.05 3.78
N ARG A 91 -15.22 -6.27 2.96
CA ARG A 91 -15.24 -5.97 1.53
C ARG A 91 -16.38 -6.72 0.83
N LYS A 92 -17.38 -6.01 0.32
CA LYS A 92 -18.16 -6.55 -0.81
C LYS A 92 -17.32 -6.35 -2.05
N LEU A 93 -16.71 -7.43 -2.56
CA LEU A 93 -16.07 -7.39 -3.87
C LEU A 93 -17.10 -6.85 -4.89
N PRO A 94 -16.67 -6.01 -5.85
CA PRO A 94 -17.52 -5.70 -6.99
C PRO A 94 -17.93 -7.03 -7.62
N SER A 95 -19.25 -7.24 -7.68
CA SER A 95 -19.90 -8.36 -8.34
C SER A 95 -19.61 -8.26 -9.83
N ASP A 96 -18.46 -8.76 -10.26
CA ASP A 96 -18.21 -9.06 -11.65
C ASP A 96 -18.20 -10.59 -11.82
N GLY A 97 -19.38 -11.12 -12.15
CA GLY A 97 -19.59 -12.27 -13.03
C GLY A 97 -18.91 -13.63 -12.77
N GLY A 98 -18.21 -13.86 -11.66
CA GLY A 98 -17.51 -15.12 -11.39
C GLY A 98 -18.14 -15.90 -10.25
N GLU A 99 -18.54 -17.15 -10.52
CA GLU A 99 -19.01 -18.11 -9.52
C GLU A 99 -18.13 -18.08 -8.25
N MET A 100 -18.79 -17.97 -7.09
CA MET A 100 -18.16 -18.03 -5.78
C MET A 100 -17.30 -19.29 -5.70
N SER A 101 -15.98 -19.12 -5.55
CA SER A 101 -15.01 -20.20 -5.42
C SER A 101 -15.49 -21.18 -4.35
N GLU A 102 -15.50 -22.48 -4.65
CA GLU A 102 -15.98 -23.53 -3.73
C GLU A 102 -15.24 -23.52 -2.39
N TRP A 103 -14.04 -22.95 -2.35
CA TRP A 103 -13.24 -22.75 -1.15
C TRP A 103 -13.83 -21.68 -0.22
N ASP A 104 -14.40 -20.60 -0.75
CA ASP A 104 -15.03 -19.54 0.04
C ASP A 104 -16.31 -20.04 0.72
N LYS A 105 -17.03 -20.96 0.05
CA LYS A 105 -18.21 -21.62 0.64
C LYS A 105 -17.81 -22.53 1.81
N LYS A 106 -16.72 -23.27 1.69
CA LYS A 106 -16.22 -24.17 2.74
C LYS A 106 -15.77 -23.41 3.99
N ASP A 107 -15.11 -22.26 3.82
CA ASP A 107 -14.68 -21.42 4.95
C ASP A 107 -15.88 -20.82 5.70
N LEU A 108 -16.91 -20.38 4.97
CA LEU A 108 -18.16 -19.88 5.57
C LEU A 108 -18.91 -20.97 6.33
N GLU A 109 -18.95 -22.19 5.80
CA GLU A 109 -19.57 -23.34 6.49
C GLU A 109 -18.80 -23.75 7.76
N GLN A 110 -17.47 -23.71 7.73
CA GLN A 110 -16.66 -23.97 8.92
C GLN A 110 -16.88 -22.90 10.01
N LEU A 111 -16.94 -21.63 9.63
CA LEU A 111 -17.24 -20.53 10.55
C LEU A 111 -18.63 -20.67 11.18
N LYS A 112 -19.64 -21.04 10.37
CA LYS A 112 -21.00 -21.27 10.86
C LYS A 112 -21.06 -22.42 11.88
N LYS A 113 -20.39 -23.54 11.57
CA LYS A 113 -20.33 -24.70 12.46
C LYS A 113 -19.58 -24.41 13.77
N ALA A 114 -18.55 -23.58 13.73
CA ALA A 114 -17.81 -23.14 14.91
C ALA A 114 -18.63 -22.21 15.82
N MET A 115 -19.57 -21.45 15.27
CA MET A 115 -20.48 -20.61 16.06
C MET A 115 -21.67 -21.39 16.63
N GLU A 116 -22.22 -22.35 15.89
CA GLU A 116 -23.33 -23.20 16.38
C GLU A 116 -22.86 -24.23 17.43
N GLY A 117 -21.58 -24.65 17.40
CA GLY A 117 -20.99 -25.53 18.42
C GLY A 117 -20.58 -24.85 19.72
N LYS A 118 -20.88 -23.56 19.90
CA LYS A 118 -20.55 -22.74 21.09
C LYS A 118 -21.80 -22.20 21.80
N SER A 119 -22.93 -22.90 21.67
CA SER A 119 -24.14 -22.70 22.48
C SER A 119 -24.38 -23.85 23.44
#